data_AF-A0A9E6JII8-F1
#
_entry.id   AF-A0A9E6JII8-F1
#
_cell.length_a   1.000
_cell.length_b   1.000
_cell.length_c   1.000
_cell.angle_alpha   90.00
_cell.angle_beta   90.00
_cell.angle_gamma   90.00
#
_symmetry.space_group_name_H-M   'P 1'
#
loop_
_entity.id
_entity.type
_entity.pdbx_description
1 polymer ?
#
loop_
_entity_poly.entity_id
_entity_poly.type
_entity_poly.pdbx_seq_one_letter_code
_entity_poly.pdbx_strand_id
1 'polypeptide(L)'
;MKMAEADLILYLFDIATDKLEEEIADIRDLKDTHLNARFIAVANKIDRIESSEALTEKVQQETSAEVIGISALDGKGIDFLKQRMGSLVKELNKLHEASVLITSLRHYEALRNAADALQNASELIAGESETELIAFELRSALDYVGEITGKVVNEEILNTIFSRFCIGK
;
A
#
# COMPACT_ATOMS: atom_id res chain seq x y z
N MET A 1 -10.86 9.98 5.84
CA MET A 1 -9.81 9.30 6.64
C MET A 1 -9.37 7.95 6.07
N LYS A 2 -10.13 7.23 5.22
CA LYS A 2 -9.72 5.94 4.63
C LYS A 2 -8.81 5.99 3.39
N MET A 3 -8.53 7.16 2.83
CA MET A 3 -7.71 7.26 1.60
C MET A 3 -6.20 7.35 1.86
N ALA A 4 -5.78 7.67 3.09
CA ALA A 4 -4.36 7.80 3.45
C ALA A 4 -3.60 6.46 3.49
N GLU A 5 -4.31 5.33 3.57
CA GLU A 5 -3.75 3.97 3.62
C GLU A 5 -3.98 3.18 2.31
N ALA A 6 -4.44 3.83 1.24
CA ALA A 6 -4.76 3.14 -0.01
C ALA A 6 -3.49 2.87 -0.84
N ASP A 7 -3.27 1.61 -1.23
CA ASP A 7 -2.17 1.23 -2.15
C ASP A 7 -2.41 1.69 -3.60
N LEU A 8 -3.69 1.80 -3.99
CA LEU A 8 -4.13 2.20 -5.32
C LEU A 8 -5.42 3.03 -5.24
N ILE A 9 -5.41 4.20 -5.88
CA ILE A 9 -6.55 5.11 -6.01
C ILE A 9 -7.01 5.08 -7.46
N LEU A 10 -8.30 4.82 -7.65
CA LEU A 10 -8.98 4.94 -8.94
C LEU A 10 -9.92 6.16 -8.87
N TYR A 11 -9.64 7.20 -9.64
CA TYR A 11 -10.49 8.37 -9.74
C TYR A 11 -11.37 8.26 -10.99
N LEU A 12 -12.66 8.00 -10.81
CA LEU A 12 -13.60 7.79 -11.92
C LEU A 12 -14.32 9.10 -12.25
N PHE A 13 -14.21 9.56 -13.50
CA PHE A 13 -14.91 10.75 -13.99
C PHE A 13 -15.61 10.48 -15.32
N ASP A 14 -16.61 11.29 -15.66
CA ASP A 14 -17.31 11.22 -16.95
C ASP A 14 -16.56 12.05 -18.00
N ILE A 15 -16.05 11.43 -19.05
CA ILE A 15 -15.32 12.17 -20.10
C ILE A 15 -16.23 13.04 -20.96
N ALA A 16 -17.54 12.77 -20.96
CA ALA A 16 -18.54 13.48 -21.75
C ALA A 16 -19.19 14.67 -21.02
N THR A 17 -18.63 15.06 -19.86
CA THR A 17 -19.12 16.19 -19.08
C THR A 17 -18.50 17.51 -19.57
N ASP A 18 -19.27 18.60 -19.45
CA ASP A 18 -18.78 19.96 -19.74
C ASP A 18 -17.82 20.49 -18.64
N LYS A 19 -17.64 19.71 -17.57
CA LYS A 19 -16.85 20.05 -16.37
C LYS A 19 -15.43 19.47 -16.37
N LEU A 20 -14.90 19.10 -17.53
CA LEU A 20 -13.60 18.41 -17.62
C LEU A 20 -12.45 19.20 -16.95
N GLU A 21 -12.49 20.53 -17.00
CA GLU A 21 -11.48 21.39 -16.35
C GLU A 21 -11.54 21.30 -14.81
N GLU A 22 -12.73 21.15 -14.22
CA GLU A 22 -12.90 20.95 -12.78
C GLU A 22 -12.34 19.56 -12.38
N GLU A 23 -12.66 18.53 -13.16
CA GLU A 23 -12.15 17.16 -12.94
C GLU A 23 -10.61 17.10 -13.03
N ILE A 24 -10.00 17.83 -13.98
CA ILE A 24 -8.53 17.92 -14.11
C ILE A 24 -7.91 18.54 -12.85
N ALA A 25 -8.53 19.59 -12.30
CA ALA A 25 -8.05 20.21 -11.06
C ALA A 25 -8.13 19.23 -9.87
N ASP A 26 -9.27 18.56 -9.70
CA ASP A 26 -9.47 17.58 -8.63
C ASP A 26 -8.50 16.39 -8.74
N ILE A 27 -8.26 15.89 -9.95
CA ILE A 27 -7.29 14.81 -10.20
C ILE A 27 -5.88 15.25 -9.78
N ARG A 28 -5.49 16.47 -10.12
CA ARG A 28 -4.17 17.02 -9.76
C ARG A 28 -4.04 17.13 -8.24
N ASP A 29 -5.02 17.75 -7.59
CA ASP A 29 -5.00 17.97 -6.14
C ASP A 29 -4.96 16.65 -5.36
N LEU A 30 -5.77 15.66 -5.76
CA LEU A 30 -5.79 14.35 -5.09
C LEU A 30 -4.49 13.58 -5.29
N LYS A 31 -3.92 13.63 -6.49
CA LYS A 31 -2.64 12.99 -6.79
C LYS A 31 -1.50 13.60 -5.97
N ASP A 32 -1.45 14.92 -5.88
CA ASP A 32 -0.40 15.64 -5.14
C ASP A 32 -0.56 15.43 -3.62
N THR A 33 -1.80 15.32 -3.14
CA THR A 33 -2.07 15.02 -1.72
C THR A 33 -1.69 13.58 -1.35
N HIS A 34 -1.73 12.63 -2.28
CA HIS A 34 -1.54 11.19 -2.02
C HIS A 34 -0.34 10.62 -2.81
N LEU A 35 0.82 11.28 -2.70
CA LEU A 35 2.05 10.97 -3.43
C LEU A 35 2.56 9.52 -3.25
N ASN A 36 2.20 8.87 -2.13
CA ASN A 36 2.62 7.51 -1.81
C ASN A 36 1.70 6.43 -2.41
N ALA A 37 0.50 6.79 -2.85
CA ALA A 37 -0.45 5.87 -3.45
C ALA A 37 -0.28 5.86 -4.97
N ARG A 38 -0.41 4.68 -5.60
CA ARG A 38 -0.55 4.64 -7.06
C ARG A 38 -1.88 5.27 -7.44
N PHE A 39 -1.89 6.08 -8.50
CA PHE A 39 -3.08 6.81 -8.92
C PHE A 39 -3.38 6.54 -10.40
N ILE A 40 -4.61 6.14 -10.70
CA ILE A 40 -5.12 6.02 -12.07
C ILE A 40 -6.40 6.86 -12.18
N ALA A 41 -6.45 7.79 -13.12
CA ALA A 41 -7.69 8.45 -13.51
C ALA A 41 -8.40 7.57 -14.55
N VAL A 42 -9.68 7.31 -14.33
CA VAL A 42 -10.51 6.43 -15.15
C VAL A 42 -11.56 7.29 -15.83
N ALA A 43 -11.36 7.55 -17.12
CA ALA A 43 -12.25 8.36 -17.94
C ALA A 43 -13.39 7.48 -18.47
N ASN A 44 -14.56 7.58 -17.86
CA ASN A 44 -15.73 6.77 -18.19
C ASN A 44 -16.57 7.38 -19.33
N LYS A 45 -17.40 6.55 -19.96
CA LYS A 45 -18.33 6.89 -21.04
C LYS A 45 -17.65 7.29 -22.36
N ILE A 46 -16.51 6.67 -22.68
CA ILE A 46 -15.81 6.88 -23.97
C ILE A 46 -16.70 6.56 -25.18
N ASP A 47 -17.74 5.75 -25.02
CA ASP A 47 -18.73 5.44 -26.05
C ASP A 47 -19.52 6.67 -26.54
N ARG A 48 -19.57 7.74 -25.75
CA ARG A 48 -20.34 8.95 -26.06
C ARG A 48 -19.56 10.01 -26.85
N ILE A 49 -18.26 9.83 -27.05
CA ILE A 49 -17.38 10.81 -27.67
C ILE A 49 -16.43 10.13 -28.65
N GLU A 50 -16.47 10.52 -29.93
CA GLU A 50 -15.54 9.97 -30.93
C GLU A 50 -14.09 10.42 -30.71
N SER A 51 -13.87 11.60 -30.12
CA SER A 51 -12.55 12.13 -29.78
C SER A 51 -12.09 11.79 -28.35
N SER A 52 -12.55 10.66 -27.80
CA SER A 52 -12.23 10.28 -26.41
C SER A 52 -10.72 10.14 -26.18
N GLU A 53 -9.97 9.66 -27.18
CA GLU A 53 -8.51 9.47 -27.11
C GLU A 53 -7.78 10.81 -26.89
N ALA A 54 -8.10 11.83 -27.69
CA ALA A 54 -7.52 13.16 -27.56
C ALA A 54 -7.84 13.82 -26.20
N LEU A 55 -9.06 13.60 -25.67
CA LEU A 55 -9.44 14.09 -24.35
C LEU A 55 -8.71 13.34 -23.23
N THR A 56 -8.56 12.02 -23.33
CA THR A 56 -7.76 11.27 -22.34
C THR A 56 -6.30 11.69 -22.34
N GLU A 57 -5.71 11.95 -23.52
CA GLU A 57 -4.35 12.47 -23.64
C GLU A 57 -4.22 13.86 -23.03
N LYS A 58 -5.19 14.75 -23.25
CA LYS A 58 -5.22 16.07 -22.62
C LYS A 58 -5.20 15.96 -21.10
N VAL A 59 -6.10 15.16 -20.52
CA VAL A 59 -6.15 14.94 -19.07
C VAL A 59 -4.84 14.36 -18.55
N GLN A 60 -4.25 13.40 -19.28
CA GLN A 60 -2.98 12.79 -18.89
C GLN A 60 -1.83 13.80 -18.89
N GLN A 61 -1.74 14.67 -19.90
CA GLN A 61 -0.71 15.70 -19.97
C GLN A 61 -0.86 16.73 -18.86
N GLU A 62 -2.09 17.19 -18.60
CA GLU A 62 -2.33 18.26 -17.63
C GLU A 62 -2.24 17.79 -16.17
N THR A 63 -2.61 16.55 -15.88
CA THR A 63 -2.55 15.99 -14.52
C THR A 63 -1.25 15.23 -14.26
N SER A 64 -0.50 14.90 -15.33
CA SER A 64 0.62 13.95 -15.30
C SER A 64 0.24 12.60 -14.67
N ALA A 65 -1.05 12.28 -14.56
CA ALA A 65 -1.57 11.02 -14.03
C ALA A 65 -1.73 10.01 -15.15
N GLU A 66 -1.66 8.72 -14.83
CA GLU A 66 -2.05 7.68 -15.79
C GLU A 66 -3.57 7.75 -16.00
N VAL A 67 -4.02 7.87 -17.26
CA VAL A 67 -5.45 7.96 -17.61
C VAL A 67 -5.85 6.75 -18.44
N ILE A 68 -6.94 6.09 -18.06
CA ILE A 68 -7.50 4.94 -18.78
C ILE A 68 -8.95 5.23 -19.17
N GLY A 69 -9.21 5.22 -20.47
CA GLY A 69 -10.57 5.33 -21.01
C GLY A 69 -11.35 4.03 -20.89
N ILE A 70 -12.57 4.09 -20.36
CA ILE A 70 -13.50 2.96 -20.29
C ILE A 70 -14.91 3.34 -20.75
N SER A 71 -15.65 2.34 -21.23
CA SER A 71 -17.11 2.39 -21.23
C SER A 71 -17.59 1.36 -20.22
N ALA A 72 -18.03 1.82 -19.05
CA ALA A 72 -18.58 0.92 -18.04
C ALA A 72 -19.89 0.24 -18.51
N LEU A 73 -20.61 0.87 -19.45
CA LEU A 73 -21.85 0.32 -20.02
C LEU A 73 -21.56 -0.82 -21.00
N ASP A 74 -20.64 -0.60 -21.95
CA ASP A 74 -20.29 -1.58 -22.99
C ASP A 74 -19.22 -2.58 -22.52
N GLY A 75 -18.60 -2.34 -21.36
CA GLY A 75 -17.45 -3.11 -20.86
C GLY A 75 -16.13 -2.83 -21.61
N LYS A 76 -16.08 -1.87 -22.53
CA LYS A 76 -14.86 -1.52 -23.27
C LYS A 76 -13.80 -0.93 -22.34
N GLY A 77 -12.55 -1.34 -22.51
CA GLY A 77 -11.41 -0.86 -21.70
C GLY A 77 -11.33 -1.45 -20.28
N ILE A 78 -12.35 -2.17 -19.80
CA ILE A 78 -12.37 -2.75 -18.45
C ILE A 78 -11.30 -3.83 -18.27
N ASP A 79 -11.09 -4.69 -19.26
CA ASP A 79 -10.06 -5.74 -19.15
C ASP A 79 -8.64 -5.16 -19.17
N PHE A 80 -8.43 -4.08 -19.93
CA PHE A 80 -7.19 -3.32 -19.92
C PHE A 80 -6.96 -2.66 -18.55
N LEU A 81 -7.99 -2.02 -17.98
CA LEU A 81 -7.95 -1.46 -16.63
C LEU A 81 -7.58 -2.54 -15.60
N LYS A 82 -8.22 -3.71 -15.63
CA LYS A 82 -7.90 -4.84 -14.74
C LYS A 82 -6.46 -5.31 -14.88
N GLN A 83 -5.98 -5.46 -16.13
CA GLN A 83 -4.61 -5.87 -16.39
C GLN A 83 -3.62 -4.86 -15.82
N ARG A 84 -3.92 -3.56 -15.97
CA ARG A 84 -3.06 -2.50 -15.47
C ARG A 84 -3.03 -2.44 -13.95
N MET A 85 -4.20 -2.53 -13.30
CA MET A 85 -4.31 -2.66 -11.85
C MET A 85 -3.48 -3.85 -11.33
N GLY A 86 -3.61 -5.02 -11.98
CA GLY A 86 -2.84 -6.21 -11.62
C GLY A 86 -1.33 -6.04 -11.80
N SER A 87 -0.91 -5.27 -12.80
CA SER A 87 0.50 -4.98 -13.07
C SER A 87 1.10 -4.07 -12.00
N LEU A 88 0.36 -3.04 -11.58
CA LEU A 88 0.77 -2.15 -10.49
C LEU A 88 0.92 -2.89 -9.16
N VAL A 89 -0.01 -3.80 -8.85
CA VAL A 89 0.09 -4.67 -7.66
C VAL A 89 1.28 -5.62 -7.76
N LYS A 90 1.60 -6.14 -8.95
CA LYS A 90 2.81 -6.96 -9.15
C LYS A 90 4.09 -6.15 -9.01
N GLU A 91 4.12 -4.89 -9.43
CA GLU A 91 5.28 -4.02 -9.22
C GLU A 91 5.56 -3.79 -7.73
N LEU A 92 4.52 -3.69 -6.89
CA LEU A 92 4.68 -3.67 -5.42
C LEU A 92 5.32 -4.97 -4.91
N ASN A 93 4.89 -6.11 -5.45
CA ASN A 93 5.36 -7.43 -5.05
C ASN A 93 6.73 -7.84 -5.64
N LYS A 94 7.18 -7.26 -6.76
CA LYS A 94 8.46 -7.62 -7.39
C LYS A 94 9.68 -7.22 -6.57
N LEU A 95 9.54 -6.22 -5.69
CA LEU A 95 10.56 -5.94 -4.67
C LEU A 95 10.72 -7.08 -3.64
N HIS A 96 9.75 -8.01 -3.59
CA HIS A 96 9.64 -9.07 -2.58
C HIS A 96 9.93 -10.50 -3.09
N GLU A 97 10.24 -10.74 -4.38
CA GLU A 97 10.42 -12.11 -4.90
C GLU A 97 11.59 -12.88 -4.24
N ALA A 98 12.54 -12.20 -3.59
CA ALA A 98 13.62 -12.81 -2.84
C ALA A 98 13.42 -12.82 -1.31
N SER A 99 12.32 -12.25 -0.79
CA SER A 99 12.07 -12.14 0.65
C SER A 99 10.90 -13.01 1.09
N VAL A 100 11.04 -13.64 2.25
CA VAL A 100 9.93 -14.32 2.93
C VAL A 100 8.87 -13.26 3.24
N LEU A 101 7.69 -13.38 2.63
CA LEU A 101 6.57 -12.46 2.85
C LEU A 101 6.08 -12.56 4.30
N ILE A 102 6.19 -11.45 5.03
CA ILE A 102 5.63 -11.29 6.37
C ILE A 102 4.17 -10.85 6.21
N THR A 103 3.25 -11.81 6.21
CA THR A 103 1.81 -11.55 6.00
C THR A 103 1.03 -11.25 7.27
N SER A 104 1.67 -11.38 8.43
CA SER A 104 1.05 -11.20 9.74
C SER A 104 1.49 -9.88 10.35
N LEU A 105 0.54 -8.99 10.65
CA LEU A 105 0.81 -7.73 11.36
C LEU A 105 1.61 -7.96 12.66
N ARG A 106 1.32 -9.06 13.38
CA ARG A 106 2.06 -9.47 14.57
C ARG A 106 3.54 -9.72 14.29
N HIS A 107 3.86 -10.44 13.20
CA HIS A 107 5.24 -10.69 12.83
C HIS A 107 5.94 -9.40 12.41
N TYR A 108 5.22 -8.52 11.71
CA TYR A 108 5.73 -7.20 11.33
C TYR A 108 6.07 -6.35 12.57
N GLU A 109 5.15 -6.25 13.53
CA GLU A 109 5.36 -5.52 14.79
C GLU A 109 6.55 -6.09 15.58
N ALA A 110 6.62 -7.41 15.75
CA ALA A 110 7.72 -8.06 16.43
C ALA A 110 9.08 -7.79 15.76
N LEU A 111 9.15 -7.87 14.42
CA LEU A 111 10.39 -7.56 13.69
C LEU A 111 10.77 -6.09 13.75
N ARG A 112 9.78 -5.19 13.71
CA ARG A 112 10.00 -3.75 13.89
C ARG A 112 10.56 -3.45 15.27
N ASN A 113 9.95 -3.98 16.33
CA ASN A 113 10.43 -3.79 17.70
C ASN A 113 11.83 -4.38 17.90
N ALA A 114 12.12 -5.53 17.27
CA ALA A 114 13.46 -6.11 17.29
C ALA A 114 14.49 -5.21 16.59
N ALA A 115 14.13 -4.60 15.45
CA ALA A 115 14.98 -3.66 14.73
C ALA A 115 15.24 -2.39 15.56
N ASP A 116 14.20 -1.84 16.20
CA ASP A 116 14.32 -0.66 17.07
C ASP A 116 15.25 -0.94 18.26
N ALA A 117 15.11 -2.11 18.91
CA ALA A 117 16.01 -2.52 20.00
C ALA A 117 17.47 -2.73 19.54
N LEU A 118 17.68 -3.30 18.35
CA LEU A 118 19.03 -3.41 17.77
C LEU A 118 19.64 -2.05 17.45
N GLN A 119 18.83 -1.11 16.96
CA GLN A 119 19.26 0.26 16.70
C GLN A 119 19.67 0.96 18.01
N ASN A 120 18.85 0.85 19.06
CA ASN A 120 19.19 1.36 20.40
C ASN A 120 20.49 0.76 20.93
N ALA A 121 20.67 -0.56 20.80
CA ALA A 121 21.91 -1.23 21.20
C ALA A 121 23.12 -0.67 20.43
N SER A 122 22.98 -0.45 19.12
CA SER A 122 24.03 0.15 18.29
C SER A 122 24.38 1.57 18.74
N GLU A 123 23.38 2.38 19.09
CA GLU A 123 23.58 3.75 19.59
C GLU A 123 24.24 3.76 20.96
N LEU A 124 23.86 2.87 21.87
CA LEU A 124 24.49 2.70 23.18
C LEU A 124 25.95 2.28 23.08
N ILE A 125 26.27 1.37 22.14
CA ILE A 125 27.66 0.96 21.85
C ILE A 125 28.46 2.17 21.33
N ALA A 126 27.91 2.92 20.38
CA ALA A 126 28.59 4.09 19.82
C ALA A 126 28.78 5.22 20.85
N GLY A 127 27.86 5.34 21.81
CA GLY A 127 27.94 6.30 22.91
C GLY A 127 28.76 5.83 24.12
N GLU A 128 29.49 4.70 24.02
CA GLU A 128 30.28 4.12 25.11
C GLU A 128 29.49 3.95 26.43
N SER A 129 28.20 3.60 26.31
CA SER A 129 27.29 3.42 27.44
C SER A 129 27.59 2.14 28.23
N GLU A 130 26.96 2.02 29.40
CA GLU A 130 27.11 0.86 30.28
C GLU A 130 26.71 -0.45 29.57
N THR A 131 27.51 -1.49 29.78
CA THR A 131 27.31 -2.81 29.17
C THR A 131 25.99 -3.47 29.60
N GLU A 132 25.43 -3.10 30.75
CA GLU A 132 24.13 -3.57 31.22
C GLU A 132 22.98 -3.10 30.32
N LEU A 133 23.01 -1.84 29.87
CA LEU A 133 22.00 -1.28 28.97
C LEU A 133 22.08 -1.90 27.57
N ILE A 134 23.29 -2.12 27.08
CA ILE A 134 23.51 -2.80 25.80
C ILE A 134 22.98 -4.24 25.86
N ALA A 135 23.27 -4.96 26.95
CA ALA A 135 22.78 -6.32 27.15
C ALA A 135 21.26 -6.40 27.26
N PHE A 136 20.62 -5.38 27.86
CA PHE A 136 19.17 -5.27 27.92
C PHE A 136 18.55 -5.14 26.53
N GLU A 137 19.02 -4.20 25.69
CA GLU A 137 18.47 -4.02 24.34
C GLU A 137 18.66 -5.26 23.45
N LEU A 138 19.82 -5.92 23.54
CA LEU A 138 20.07 -7.18 22.82
C LEU A 138 19.14 -8.32 23.26
N ARG A 139 18.81 -8.38 24.57
CA ARG A 139 17.84 -9.35 25.08
C ARG A 139 16.43 -9.04 24.60
N SER A 140 16.02 -7.77 24.63
CA SER A 140 14.73 -7.33 24.08
C SER A 140 14.59 -7.71 22.61
N ALA A 141 15.62 -7.49 21.79
CA ALA A 141 15.62 -7.90 20.39
C ALA A 141 15.43 -9.42 20.21
N LEU A 142 16.12 -10.23 21.04
CA LEU A 142 15.96 -11.68 21.05
C LEU A 142 14.55 -12.12 21.45
N ASP A 143 13.95 -11.46 22.45
CA ASP A 143 12.60 -11.78 22.93
C ASP A 143 11.55 -11.48 21.85
N TYR A 144 11.63 -10.32 21.19
CA TYR A 144 10.73 -9.97 20.08
C TYR A 144 10.83 -10.97 18.90
N VAL A 145 12.04 -11.42 18.55
CA VAL A 145 12.20 -12.48 17.54
C VAL A 145 11.67 -13.82 18.06
N GLY A 146 11.82 -14.09 19.36
CA GLY A 146 11.30 -15.25 20.07
C GLY A 146 9.78 -15.37 19.99
N GLU A 147 9.05 -14.26 20.05
CA GLU A 147 7.59 -14.22 19.90
C GLU A 147 7.13 -14.74 18.53
N ILE A 148 7.89 -14.47 17.47
CA ILE A 148 7.57 -14.93 16.11
C ILE A 148 7.66 -16.46 16.04
N THR A 149 8.72 -17.01 16.62
CA THR A 149 9.00 -18.46 16.62
C THR A 149 8.20 -19.24 17.68
N GLY A 150 7.44 -18.56 18.53
CA GLY A 150 6.70 -19.17 19.64
C GLY A 150 7.59 -19.66 20.79
N LYS A 151 8.86 -19.23 20.85
CA LYS A 151 9.75 -19.48 21.98
C LYS A 151 9.41 -18.62 23.20
N VAL A 152 8.82 -17.45 22.95
CA VAL A 152 8.20 -16.58 23.95
C VAL A 152 6.70 -16.59 23.65
N VAL A 153 5.89 -17.11 24.56
CA VAL A 153 4.44 -17.24 24.37
C VAL A 153 3.76 -16.38 25.43
N ASN A 154 2.99 -15.39 24.98
CA ASN A 154 2.05 -14.65 25.83
C ASN A 154 0.64 -15.21 25.60
N GLU A 155 -0.15 -15.40 26.68
CA GLU A 155 -1.53 -15.93 26.61
C GLU A 155 -2.44 -15.10 25.69
N GLU A 156 -2.20 -13.78 25.57
CA GLU A 156 -2.93 -12.91 24.64
C GLU A 156 -2.68 -13.24 23.16
N ILE A 157 -1.48 -13.72 22.82
CA ILE A 157 -1.11 -14.10 21.45
C ILE A 157 -1.90 -15.34 21.03
N LEU A 158 -2.02 -16.33 21.91
CA LEU A 158 -2.82 -17.53 21.65
C LEU A 158 -4.29 -17.16 21.43
N ASN A 159 -4.87 -16.33 22.30
CA ASN A 159 -6.24 -15.87 22.17
C ASN A 159 -6.49 -15.13 20.85
N THR A 160 -5.58 -14.25 20.42
CA THR A 160 -5.71 -13.52 19.15
C THR A 160 -5.64 -14.45 17.95
N ILE A 161 -4.72 -15.43 17.96
CA ILE A 161 -4.60 -16.43 16.89
C ILE A 161 -5.89 -17.24 16.80
N PHE A 162 -6.37 -17.79 17.92
CA PHE A 162 -7.56 -18.66 17.95
C PHE A 162 -8.88 -17.91 17.76
N SER A 163 -8.94 -16.60 18.06
CA SER A 163 -10.12 -15.78 17.78
C SER A 163 -10.49 -15.68 16.29
N ARG A 164 -9.53 -15.94 15.40
CA ARG A 164 -9.72 -15.92 13.93
C ARG A 164 -10.07 -17.29 13.35
N PHE A 165 -10.07 -18.35 14.16
CA PHE A 165 -10.49 -19.68 13.74
C PHE A 165 -11.94 -19.94 14.13
N CYS A 166 -12.73 -20.46 13.19
CA CYS A 166 -14.07 -20.93 13.51
C CYS A 166 -14.00 -22.10 14.50
N ILE A 167 -14.95 -22.14 15.44
CA ILE A 167 -15.06 -23.21 16.44
C ILE A 167 -15.22 -24.55 15.71
N GLY A 168 -14.26 -25.47 15.89
CA GLY A 168 -14.30 -26.82 15.31
C GLY A 168 -13.06 -27.26 14.51
N LYS A 169 -11.92 -26.57 14.63
CA LYS A 169 -10.62 -27.10 14.22
C LYS A 169 -9.75 -27.41 15.42
#